data_AF-A0A2N3EMX9-F1
#
_entry.id   AF-A0A2N3EMX9-F1
#
_cell.length_a   1.000
_cell.length_b   1.000
_cell.length_c   1.000
_cell.angle_alpha   90.00
_cell.angle_beta   90.00
_cell.angle_gamma   90.00
#
_symmetry.space_group_name_H-M   'P 1'
#
loop_
_entity.id
_entity.type
_entity.pdbx_description
1 polymer ?
#
loop_
_entity_poly.entity_id
_entity_poly.type
_entity_poly.pdbx_seq_one_letter_code
_entity_poly.pdbx_strand_id
1 'polypeptide(L)'
;MLNIVQRAIVPLGALVLSLLVIVLALARSAQWLWVLVFTIPVVTLGLYDWKQTSWSITRNYPVAGRIRWLFYELRPFLRAYIVEDNLNGTPFSFEARNLIHERARGETDTHPFGTERETNDRDYHWLMHSISPENDVDLHPRVTVGNDQTSKPYSASVLNISAMSFGALSANAVMALNLGAKQGDFYHDTGEGGLSDHHLKYGGDLVWELGSGYFG
;
A
#
# COMPACT_ATOMS: atom_id res chain seq x y z
N MET A 1 9.52 7.34 30.81
CA MET A 1 10.26 6.64 29.73
C MET A 1 10.78 5.32 30.29
N LEU A 2 10.51 4.18 29.64
CA LEU A 2 11.04 2.88 30.08
C LEU A 2 12.58 2.88 30.01
N ASN A 3 13.22 2.37 31.07
CA ASN A 3 14.67 2.22 31.20
C ASN A 3 15.19 1.23 30.14
N ILE A 4 16.42 1.41 29.65
CA ILE A 4 17.07 0.50 28.69
C ILE A 4 17.09 -0.95 29.18
N VAL A 5 17.18 -1.15 30.50
CA VAL A 5 17.10 -2.47 31.14
C VAL A 5 15.73 -3.11 30.96
N GLN A 6 14.65 -2.32 31.07
CA GLN A 6 13.27 -2.83 30.88
C GLN A 6 13.02 -3.20 29.42
N ARG A 7 13.60 -2.44 28.50
CA ARG A 7 13.51 -2.67 27.06
C ARG A 7 14.24 -3.94 26.61
N ALA A 8 15.39 -4.22 27.22
CA ALA A 8 16.24 -5.37 26.92
C ALA A 8 16.05 -6.53 27.91
N ILE A 9 14.92 -6.60 28.63
CA ILE A 9 14.70 -7.58 29.70
C ILE A 9 14.83 -9.04 29.21
N VAL A 10 14.41 -9.33 27.98
CA VAL A 10 14.45 -10.67 27.39
C VAL A 10 15.90 -11.14 27.13
N PRO A 11 16.73 -10.43 26.34
CA PRO A 11 18.12 -10.84 26.16
C PRO A 11 18.97 -10.72 27.43
N LEU A 12 18.69 -9.75 28.32
CA LEU A 12 19.38 -9.65 29.61
C LEU A 12 19.04 -10.82 30.54
N GLY A 13 17.76 -11.22 30.60
CA GLY A 13 17.33 -12.40 31.34
C GLY A 13 17.98 -13.67 30.80
N ALA A 14 18.06 -13.82 29.48
CA ALA A 14 18.74 -14.95 28.84
C ALA A 14 20.25 -14.95 29.13
N LEU A 15 20.90 -13.78 29.20
CA LEU A 15 22.31 -13.64 29.57
C LEU A 15 22.54 -14.07 31.03
N VAL A 16 21.73 -13.58 31.97
CA VAL A 16 21.81 -13.96 33.39
C VAL A 16 21.58 -15.47 33.56
N LEU A 17 20.58 -16.03 32.88
CA LEU A 17 20.31 -17.46 32.90
C LEU A 17 21.48 -18.28 32.34
N SER A 18 22.12 -17.80 31.26
CA SER A 18 23.31 -18.46 30.69
C SER A 18 24.47 -18.51 31.68
N LEU A 19 24.72 -17.42 32.40
CA LEU A 19 25.77 -17.35 33.43
C LEU A 19 25.47 -18.30 34.60
N LEU A 20 24.23 -18.33 35.08
CA LEU A 20 23.80 -19.24 36.14
C LEU A 20 23.96 -20.72 35.73
N VAL A 21 23.59 -21.05 34.50
CA VAL A 21 23.71 -22.41 33.94
C VAL A 21 25.18 -22.85 33.87
N ILE A 22 26.09 -21.96 33.47
CA ILE A 22 27.53 -22.28 33.44
C ILE A 22 28.06 -22.58 34.85
N VAL A 23 27.65 -21.79 35.85
CA VAL A 23 28.03 -22.03 37.25
C VAL A 23 27.49 -23.38 37.74
N LEU A 24 26.23 -23.70 37.44
CA LEU A 24 25.62 -25.00 37.79
C LEU A 24 26.27 -26.18 37.06
N ALA A 25 26.70 -25.97 35.80
CA ALA A 25 27.40 -26.99 35.04
C ALA A 25 28.73 -27.37 35.68
N LEU A 26 29.48 -26.37 36.16
CA LEU A 26 30.76 -26.55 36.86
C LEU A 26 30.59 -27.12 38.28
N ALA A 27 29.55 -26.70 39.00
CA ALA A 27 29.35 -27.10 40.40
C ALA A 27 28.61 -28.43 40.58
N ARG A 28 27.81 -28.87 39.61
CA ARG A 28 26.92 -30.04 39.76
C ARG A 28 27.04 -31.06 38.64
N SER A 29 26.82 -30.67 37.39
CA SER A 29 26.76 -31.62 36.25
C SER A 29 26.84 -30.91 34.91
N ALA A 30 27.63 -31.43 33.98
CA ALA A 30 27.76 -30.88 32.62
C ALA A 30 26.43 -30.88 31.83
N GLN A 31 25.41 -31.65 32.25
CA GLN A 31 24.11 -31.69 31.59
C GLN A 31 23.38 -30.34 31.58
N TRP A 32 23.69 -29.44 32.53
CA TRP A 32 23.12 -28.09 32.55
C TRP A 32 23.45 -27.30 31.27
N LEU A 33 24.55 -27.62 30.57
CA LEU A 33 24.95 -26.95 29.33
C LEU A 33 23.90 -27.08 28.22
N TRP A 34 23.00 -28.07 28.26
CA TRP A 34 21.89 -28.18 27.30
C TRP A 34 20.97 -26.97 27.29
N VAL A 35 20.86 -26.25 28.41
CA VAL A 35 20.04 -25.03 28.48
C VAL A 35 20.64 -23.90 27.64
N LEU A 36 21.97 -23.91 27.42
CA LEU A 36 22.64 -22.90 26.58
C LEU A 36 22.19 -22.96 25.11
N VAL A 37 21.72 -24.12 24.64
CA VAL A 37 21.16 -24.28 23.29
C VAL A 37 19.99 -23.31 23.05
N PHE A 38 19.23 -22.98 24.10
CA PHE A 38 18.09 -22.06 24.00
C PHE A 38 18.48 -20.63 24.36
N THR A 39 19.38 -20.41 25.32
CA THR A 39 19.70 -19.06 25.79
C THR A 39 20.69 -18.32 24.88
N ILE A 40 21.67 -19.01 24.30
CA ILE A 40 22.67 -18.41 23.40
C ILE A 40 21.99 -17.76 22.17
N PRO A 41 21.08 -18.45 21.44
CA PRO A 41 20.37 -17.82 20.31
C PRO A 41 19.58 -16.57 20.69
N VAL A 42 18.97 -16.55 21.88
CA VAL A 42 18.20 -15.38 22.35
C VAL A 42 19.13 -14.20 22.62
N VAL A 43 20.30 -14.44 23.23
CA VAL A 43 21.30 -13.40 23.47
C VAL A 43 21.87 -12.87 22.15
N THR A 44 22.25 -13.76 21.22
CA THR A 44 22.80 -13.35 19.92
C THR A 44 21.78 -12.60 19.08
N LEU A 45 20.51 -13.03 19.08
CA LEU A 45 19.41 -12.33 18.41
C LEU A 45 19.16 -10.95 19.04
N GLY A 46 19.25 -10.82 20.37
CA GLY A 46 19.13 -9.53 21.04
C GLY A 46 20.26 -8.56 20.67
N LEU A 47 21.49 -9.06 20.54
CA LEU A 47 22.62 -8.26 20.05
C LEU A 47 22.45 -7.84 18.59
N TYR A 48 21.92 -8.73 17.75
CA TYR A 48 21.59 -8.42 16.36
C TYR A 48 20.51 -7.32 16.28
N ASP A 49 19.41 -7.48 17.03
CA ASP A 49 18.29 -6.53 17.07
C ASP A 49 18.71 -5.14 17.52
N TRP A 50 19.66 -5.05 18.45
CA TRP A 50 20.21 -3.78 18.91
C TRP A 50 21.09 -3.09 17.85
N LYS A 51 21.87 -3.87 17.08
CA LYS A 51 22.80 -3.35 16.08
C LYS A 51 22.14 -2.98 14.75
N GLN A 52 21.10 -3.71 14.34
CA GLN A 52 20.42 -3.44 13.07
C GLN A 52 19.76 -2.05 13.06
N THR A 53 19.75 -1.39 11.90
CA THR A 53 19.26 -0.02 11.74
C THR A 53 17.91 0.08 11.03
N SER A 54 17.43 -1.01 10.44
CA SER A 54 16.25 -1.04 9.58
C SER A 54 14.93 -0.91 10.35
N TRP A 55 14.82 -1.54 11.53
CA TRP A 55 13.58 -1.67 12.27
C TRP A 55 13.65 -1.03 13.65
N SER A 56 12.91 0.05 13.86
CA SER A 56 12.92 0.81 15.11
C SER A 56 12.36 0.03 16.30
N ILE A 57 11.38 -0.86 16.09
CA ILE A 57 10.70 -1.60 17.16
C ILE A 57 11.64 -2.64 17.78
N THR A 58 12.27 -3.51 16.99
CA THR A 58 13.21 -4.52 17.48
C THR A 58 14.47 -3.90 18.05
N ARG A 59 14.91 -2.74 17.51
CA ARG A 59 16.00 -1.97 18.11
C ARG A 59 15.68 -1.42 19.49
N ASN A 60 14.44 -0.97 19.71
CA ASN A 60 13.99 -0.45 20.99
C ASN A 60 13.58 -1.56 21.98
N TYR A 61 13.16 -2.73 21.50
CA TYR A 61 12.77 -3.89 22.32
C TYR A 61 13.38 -5.16 21.73
N PRO A 62 14.69 -5.41 21.92
CA PRO A 62 15.38 -6.54 21.31
C PRO A 62 14.75 -7.88 21.75
N VAL A 63 14.57 -8.79 20.79
CA VAL A 63 13.84 -10.07 20.93
C VAL A 63 12.34 -9.89 21.21
N ALA A 64 11.96 -9.13 22.24
CA ALA A 64 10.57 -8.94 22.65
C ALA A 64 9.70 -8.33 21.53
N GLY A 65 10.25 -7.38 20.77
CA GLY A 65 9.56 -6.75 19.64
C GLY A 65 9.20 -7.75 18.53
N ARG A 66 9.86 -8.90 18.45
CA ARG A 66 9.57 -9.94 17.45
C ARG A 66 8.29 -10.73 17.74
N ILE A 67 7.86 -10.77 19.00
CA ILE A 67 6.57 -11.36 19.39
C ILE A 67 5.42 -10.67 18.65
N ARG A 68 5.54 -9.35 18.41
CA ARG A 68 4.56 -8.60 17.61
C ARG A 68 4.39 -9.21 16.21
N TRP A 69 5.49 -9.56 15.54
CA TRP A 69 5.44 -10.15 14.20
C TRP A 69 4.86 -11.56 14.21
N LEU A 70 5.22 -12.36 15.22
CA LEU A 70 4.59 -13.66 15.43
C LEU A 70 3.06 -13.54 15.54
N PHE A 71 2.56 -12.62 16.39
CA PHE A 71 1.11 -12.40 16.51
C PHE A 71 0.49 -11.77 15.26
N TYR A 72 1.26 -10.99 14.50
CA TYR A 72 0.82 -10.47 13.21
C TYR A 72 0.57 -11.59 12.21
N GLU A 73 1.50 -12.53 12.09
CA GLU A 73 1.38 -13.71 11.21
C GLU A 73 0.33 -14.70 11.70
N LEU A 74 0.13 -14.81 13.02
CA LEU A 74 -0.92 -15.65 13.59
C LEU A 74 -2.33 -15.04 13.47
N ARG A 75 -2.43 -13.72 13.21
CA ARG A 75 -3.70 -12.99 13.17
C ARG A 75 -4.76 -13.62 12.24
N PRO A 76 -4.45 -14.07 11.00
CA PRO A 76 -5.45 -14.67 10.12
C PRO A 76 -6.09 -15.93 10.72
N PHE A 77 -5.32 -16.74 11.46
CA PHE A 77 -5.83 -17.94 12.12
C PHE A 77 -6.64 -17.61 13.37
N LEU A 78 -6.23 -16.57 14.10
CA LEU A 78 -6.95 -16.09 15.28
C LEU A 78 -8.21 -15.29 14.92
N ARG A 79 -8.33 -14.76 13.69
CA ARG A 79 -9.51 -14.00 13.22
C ARG A 79 -10.79 -14.82 13.35
N ALA A 80 -10.75 -16.10 13.03
CA ALA A 80 -11.92 -16.98 13.10
C ALA A 80 -12.46 -17.17 14.53
N TYR A 81 -11.67 -16.86 15.57
CA TYR A 81 -12.00 -17.21 16.96
C TYR A 81 -11.85 -16.06 17.97
N ILE A 82 -11.10 -15.00 17.65
CA ILE A 82 -10.66 -13.99 18.64
C ILE A 82 -10.73 -12.54 18.13
N VAL A 83 -10.45 -12.27 16.85
CA VAL A 83 -10.18 -10.89 16.38
C VAL A 83 -11.26 -10.36 15.43
N GLU A 84 -11.81 -9.21 15.82
CA GLU A 84 -12.75 -8.37 15.08
C GLU A 84 -12.14 -7.77 13.80
N ASP A 85 -13.01 -7.42 12.87
CA ASP A 85 -12.80 -7.07 11.46
C ASP A 85 -11.58 -6.16 11.09
N ASN A 86 -11.10 -6.24 9.84
CA ASN A 86 -9.96 -5.48 9.31
C ASN A 86 -10.21 -3.97 9.19
N LEU A 87 -11.49 -3.59 9.07
CA LEU A 87 -11.92 -2.20 8.90
C LEU A 87 -11.94 -1.43 10.22
N ASN A 88 -11.90 -2.13 11.36
CA ASN A 88 -11.96 -1.52 12.68
C ASN A 88 -10.57 -1.26 13.26
N GLY A 89 -10.48 -0.23 14.11
CA GLY A 89 -9.27 0.12 14.86
C GLY A 89 -9.01 1.61 14.96
N THR A 90 -8.49 2.04 16.11
CA THR A 90 -8.10 3.44 16.37
C THR A 90 -6.57 3.59 16.45
N PRO A 91 -5.98 4.71 15.98
CA PRO A 91 -6.61 5.78 15.19
C PRO A 91 -6.84 5.41 13.72
N PHE A 92 -6.25 4.31 13.25
CA PHE A 92 -6.39 3.80 11.89
C PHE A 92 -6.77 2.32 11.90
N SER A 93 -7.58 1.92 10.91
CA SER A 93 -7.95 0.51 10.71
C SER A 93 -6.71 -0.36 10.47
N PHE A 94 -6.87 -1.68 10.63
CA PHE A 94 -5.79 -2.59 10.29
C PHE A 94 -5.45 -2.50 8.79
N GLU A 95 -6.47 -2.50 7.93
CA GLU A 95 -6.34 -2.35 6.48
C GLU A 95 -5.49 -1.13 6.11
N ALA A 96 -5.82 0.06 6.65
CA ALA A 96 -5.10 1.30 6.35
C ALA A 96 -3.62 1.23 6.76
N ARG A 97 -3.31 0.59 7.90
CA ARG A 97 -1.94 0.40 8.36
C ARG A 97 -1.18 -0.59 7.48
N ASN A 98 -1.83 -1.67 7.07
CA ASN A 98 -1.22 -2.67 6.20
C ASN A 98 -0.89 -2.10 4.82
N LEU A 99 -1.81 -1.30 4.25
CA LEU A 99 -1.59 -0.59 2.98
C LEU A 99 -0.32 0.28 3.02
N ILE A 100 -0.12 1.02 4.11
CA ILE A 100 1.10 1.83 4.31
C ILE A 100 2.34 0.92 4.38
N HIS A 101 2.25 -0.23 5.06
CA HIS A 101 3.36 -1.16 5.18
C HIS A 101 3.71 -1.88 3.87
N GLU A 102 2.73 -2.22 3.04
CA GLU A 102 2.93 -2.81 1.72
C GLU A 102 3.65 -1.81 0.80
N ARG A 103 3.13 -0.58 0.71
CA ARG A 103 3.76 0.51 -0.05
C ARG A 103 5.19 0.80 0.42
N ALA A 104 5.41 0.87 1.73
CA ALA A 104 6.74 1.13 2.28
C ALA A 104 7.75 0.00 1.99
N ARG A 105 7.27 -1.23 1.75
CA ARG A 105 8.10 -2.38 1.38
C ARG A 105 8.22 -2.58 -0.13
N GLY A 106 7.53 -1.78 -0.93
CA GLY A 106 7.45 -1.98 -2.39
C GLY A 106 6.69 -3.25 -2.76
N GLU A 107 5.81 -3.73 -1.88
CA GLU A 107 4.90 -4.84 -2.14
C GLU A 107 3.65 -4.31 -2.86
N THR A 108 2.94 -5.19 -3.57
CA THR A 108 1.69 -4.85 -4.26
C THR A 108 0.66 -4.30 -3.27
N ASP A 109 0.17 -3.09 -3.51
CA ASP A 109 -0.89 -2.43 -2.76
C ASP A 109 -2.26 -2.54 -3.44
N THR A 110 -2.32 -3.29 -4.55
CA THR A 110 -3.53 -3.54 -5.32
C THR A 110 -4.45 -4.51 -4.58
N HIS A 111 -5.65 -4.04 -4.28
CA HIS A 111 -6.73 -4.88 -3.76
C HIS A 111 -7.62 -5.41 -4.91
N PRO A 112 -8.12 -6.65 -4.81
CA PRO A 112 -9.07 -7.19 -5.78
C PRO A 112 -10.39 -6.40 -5.76
N PHE A 113 -11.12 -6.43 -6.88
CA PHE A 113 -12.41 -5.77 -6.99
C PHE A 113 -13.43 -6.35 -6.02
N GLY A 114 -14.07 -5.47 -5.24
CA GLY A 114 -15.03 -5.82 -4.20
C GLY A 114 -15.01 -4.81 -3.06
N THR A 115 -15.97 -4.89 -2.15
CA THR A 115 -15.97 -4.09 -0.92
C THR A 115 -16.29 -4.98 0.27
N GLU A 116 -15.47 -4.90 1.32
CA GLU A 116 -15.78 -5.47 2.63
C GLU A 116 -16.55 -4.46 3.51
N ARG A 117 -16.72 -3.21 3.04
CA ARG A 117 -17.38 -2.14 3.79
C ARG A 117 -18.89 -2.33 3.84
N GLU A 118 -19.48 -2.06 4.98
CA GLU A 118 -20.93 -2.01 5.18
C GLU A 118 -21.52 -0.84 4.36
N THR A 119 -22.15 -1.16 3.23
CA THR A 119 -22.70 -0.15 2.31
C THR A 119 -23.96 0.55 2.84
N ASN A 120 -24.59 -0.03 3.86
CA ASN A 120 -25.76 0.54 4.54
C ASN A 120 -25.38 1.38 5.77
N ASP A 121 -24.09 1.48 6.10
CA ASP A 121 -23.64 2.29 7.23
C ASP A 121 -23.97 3.77 6.97
N ARG A 122 -24.30 4.52 8.04
CA ARG A 122 -24.69 5.93 7.93
C ARG A 122 -23.56 6.81 7.39
N ASP A 123 -22.31 6.42 7.66
CA ASP A 123 -21.12 7.13 7.21
C ASP A 123 -20.65 6.63 5.82
N TYR A 124 -21.28 5.58 5.28
CA TYR A 124 -21.03 5.11 3.92
C TYR A 124 -21.87 5.92 2.93
N HIS A 125 -21.19 6.77 2.14
CA HIS A 125 -21.83 7.59 1.13
C HIS A 125 -21.52 7.08 -0.27
N TRP A 126 -22.56 6.95 -1.08
CA TRP A 126 -22.47 6.69 -2.51
C TRP A 126 -23.28 7.72 -3.28
N LEU A 127 -22.81 8.05 -4.46
CA LEU A 127 -23.50 8.97 -5.37
C LEU A 127 -24.19 8.12 -6.44
N MET A 128 -25.49 8.28 -6.57
CA MET A 128 -26.27 7.70 -7.66
C MET A 128 -26.53 8.75 -8.72
N HIS A 129 -26.54 8.33 -9.99
CA HIS A 129 -26.97 9.19 -11.09
C HIS A 129 -28.42 9.63 -10.89
N SER A 130 -28.70 10.92 -11.07
CA SER A 130 -30.07 11.44 -11.06
C SER A 130 -30.77 11.08 -12.37
N ILE A 131 -31.92 10.43 -12.30
CA ILE A 131 -32.78 10.18 -13.47
C ILE A 131 -33.67 11.39 -13.83
N SER A 132 -33.68 12.43 -13.00
CA SER A 132 -34.38 13.68 -13.29
C SER A 132 -33.47 14.58 -14.12
N PRO A 133 -33.80 14.84 -15.41
CA PRO A 133 -33.00 15.75 -16.23
C PRO A 133 -33.09 17.18 -15.69
N GLU A 134 -31.98 17.90 -15.76
CA GLU A 134 -31.93 19.34 -15.49
C GLU A 134 -32.41 20.11 -16.72
N ASN A 135 -33.22 21.14 -16.52
CA ASN A 135 -33.80 21.92 -17.62
C ASN A 135 -32.79 22.93 -18.20
N ASP A 136 -31.83 23.37 -17.37
CA ASP A 136 -30.78 24.33 -17.75
C ASP A 136 -29.39 23.69 -17.58
N VAL A 137 -29.06 22.76 -18.49
CA VAL A 137 -27.81 22.00 -18.45
C VAL A 137 -26.70 22.70 -19.24
N ASP A 138 -25.51 22.78 -18.65
CA ASP A 138 -24.30 23.13 -19.39
C ASP A 138 -23.96 22.01 -20.37
N LEU A 139 -24.00 22.32 -21.66
CA LEU A 139 -23.71 21.36 -22.74
C LEU A 139 -22.20 21.12 -22.93
N HIS A 140 -21.35 21.97 -22.36
CA HIS A 140 -19.90 21.88 -22.48
C HIS A 140 -19.24 22.09 -21.10
N PRO A 141 -19.53 21.23 -20.12
CA PRO A 141 -18.94 21.36 -18.79
C PRO A 141 -17.43 21.16 -18.89
N ARG A 142 -16.65 22.13 -18.42
CA ARG A 142 -15.19 22.09 -18.44
C ARG A 142 -14.58 22.40 -17.08
N VAL A 143 -13.38 21.86 -16.87
CA VAL A 143 -12.56 22.09 -15.69
C VAL A 143 -11.15 22.49 -16.13
N THR A 144 -10.59 23.52 -15.50
CA THR A 144 -9.19 23.90 -15.72
C THR A 144 -8.27 22.95 -14.96
N VAL A 145 -7.41 22.25 -15.69
CA VAL A 145 -6.33 21.42 -15.17
C VAL A 145 -5.06 22.26 -15.16
N GLY A 146 -4.48 22.45 -13.97
CA GLY A 146 -3.35 23.35 -13.72
C GLY A 146 -3.74 24.57 -12.90
N ASN A 147 -2.74 25.30 -12.42
CA ASN A 147 -2.89 26.53 -11.63
C ASN A 147 -1.84 27.57 -12.05
N ASP A 148 -1.65 28.63 -11.26
CA ASP A 148 -0.67 29.71 -11.52
C ASP A 148 0.78 29.23 -11.69
N GLN A 149 1.12 28.01 -11.23
CA GLN A 149 2.44 27.41 -11.40
C GLN A 149 2.58 26.63 -12.72
N THR A 150 1.48 26.40 -13.44
CA THR A 150 1.44 25.61 -14.67
C THR A 150 1.63 26.54 -15.86
N SER A 151 2.69 26.34 -16.64
CA SER A 151 3.00 27.17 -17.81
C SER A 151 1.98 27.02 -18.95
N LYS A 152 1.26 25.90 -18.98
CA LYS A 152 0.22 25.57 -19.96
C LYS A 152 -0.98 24.93 -19.26
N PRO A 153 -1.85 25.69 -18.60
CA PRO A 153 -3.08 25.15 -18.07
C PRO A 153 -3.96 24.65 -19.23
N TYR A 154 -4.72 23.60 -18.99
CA TYR A 154 -5.59 22.99 -19.99
C TYR A 154 -7.05 23.09 -19.55
N SER A 155 -7.94 23.50 -20.45
CA SER A 155 -9.39 23.48 -20.20
C SER A 155 -9.93 22.14 -20.66
N ALA A 156 -10.06 21.18 -19.74
CA ALA A 156 -10.55 19.84 -20.05
C ALA A 156 -12.07 19.82 -20.04
N SER A 157 -12.69 19.13 -21.01
CA SER A 157 -14.08 18.69 -20.87
C SER A 157 -14.21 17.80 -19.64
N VAL A 158 -15.37 17.76 -18.99
CA VAL A 158 -15.67 16.77 -17.95
C VAL A 158 -15.87 15.38 -18.56
N LEU A 159 -16.26 15.32 -19.84
CA LEU A 159 -16.45 14.09 -20.60
C LEU A 159 -15.38 13.97 -21.69
N ASN A 160 -14.52 12.96 -21.61
CA ASN A 160 -13.43 12.71 -22.55
C ASN A 160 -13.42 11.24 -22.99
N ILE A 161 -12.58 10.90 -23.97
CA ILE A 161 -12.40 9.51 -24.39
C ILE A 161 -11.39 8.84 -23.44
N SER A 162 -11.82 7.79 -22.76
CA SER A 162 -11.01 7.00 -21.83
C SER A 162 -9.88 6.24 -22.52
N ALA A 163 -8.84 5.93 -21.76
CA ALA A 163 -7.68 5.15 -22.17
C ALA A 163 -8.08 3.83 -22.85
N MET A 164 -7.64 3.66 -24.10
CA MET A 164 -7.74 2.39 -24.81
C MET A 164 -6.48 2.16 -25.63
N SER A 165 -5.65 1.23 -25.16
CA SER A 165 -4.29 1.04 -25.66
C SER A 165 -4.21 0.78 -27.16
N PHE A 166 -3.26 1.44 -27.81
CA PHE A 166 -2.80 1.06 -29.14
C PHE A 166 -2.35 -0.41 -29.13
N GLY A 167 -2.89 -1.22 -30.04
CA GLY A 167 -2.71 -2.68 -30.05
C GLY A 167 -3.92 -3.47 -29.55
N ALA A 168 -4.74 -2.89 -28.66
CA ALA A 168 -6.06 -3.42 -28.33
C ALA A 168 -7.14 -2.94 -29.32
N LEU A 169 -6.98 -1.71 -29.82
CA LEU A 169 -7.83 -1.12 -30.86
C LEU A 169 -7.17 -1.12 -32.23
N SER A 170 -7.98 -1.21 -33.28
CA SER A 170 -7.51 -1.02 -34.65
C SER A 170 -7.11 0.43 -34.91
N ALA A 171 -6.18 0.63 -35.86
CA ALA A 171 -5.77 1.97 -36.31
C ALA A 171 -6.95 2.87 -36.70
N ASN A 172 -7.96 2.31 -37.38
CA ASN A 172 -9.16 3.06 -37.77
C ASN A 172 -10.00 3.51 -36.57
N ALA A 173 -10.07 2.70 -35.51
CA ALA A 173 -10.78 3.07 -34.29
C ALA A 173 -10.08 4.23 -33.59
N VAL A 174 -8.76 4.14 -33.39
CA VAL A 174 -7.96 5.22 -32.79
C VAL A 174 -8.11 6.54 -33.56
N MET A 175 -8.02 6.46 -34.88
CA MET A 175 -8.23 7.59 -35.79
C MET A 175 -9.64 8.19 -35.66
N ALA A 176 -10.68 7.36 -35.60
CA ALA A 176 -12.05 7.83 -35.44
C ALA A 176 -12.28 8.50 -34.08
N LEU A 177 -11.71 7.96 -33.01
CA LEU A 177 -11.76 8.54 -31.66
C LEU A 177 -11.09 9.91 -31.64
N ASN A 178 -9.88 10.05 -32.19
CA ASN A 178 -9.22 11.36 -32.25
C ASN A 178 -9.98 12.37 -33.11
N LEU A 179 -10.61 11.94 -34.21
CA LEU A 179 -11.48 12.80 -35.00
C LEU A 179 -12.70 13.27 -34.17
N GLY A 180 -13.31 12.37 -33.40
CA GLY A 180 -14.40 12.72 -32.48
C GLY A 180 -13.96 13.71 -31.40
N ALA A 181 -12.78 13.50 -30.80
CA ALA A 181 -12.15 14.42 -29.87
C ALA A 181 -11.96 15.82 -30.47
N LYS A 182 -11.50 15.90 -31.72
CA LYS A 182 -11.37 17.18 -32.42
C LYS A 182 -12.71 17.87 -32.63
N GLN A 183 -13.73 17.13 -33.02
CA GLN A 183 -15.06 17.69 -33.30
C GLN A 183 -15.81 18.12 -32.03
N GLY A 184 -15.62 17.39 -30.94
CA GLY A 184 -16.31 17.63 -29.67
C GLY A 184 -15.53 18.50 -28.66
N ASP A 185 -14.35 19.00 -29.04
CA ASP A 185 -13.50 19.83 -28.17
C ASP A 185 -13.16 19.16 -26.83
N PHE A 186 -12.88 17.85 -26.85
CA PHE A 186 -12.44 17.09 -25.68
C PHE A 186 -11.19 16.28 -26.02
N TYR A 187 -10.46 15.79 -25.01
CA TYR A 187 -9.24 15.03 -25.28
C TYR A 187 -9.52 13.55 -25.53
N HIS A 188 -8.57 12.89 -26.18
CA HIS A 188 -8.49 11.45 -26.31
C HIS A 188 -7.28 10.91 -25.55
N ASP A 189 -7.51 10.01 -24.60
CA ASP A 189 -6.46 9.32 -23.87
C ASP A 189 -5.87 8.16 -24.70
N THR A 190 -4.54 8.13 -24.86
CA THR A 190 -3.84 7.11 -25.67
C THR A 190 -3.91 5.70 -25.08
N GLY A 191 -4.19 5.59 -23.78
CA GLY A 191 -3.94 4.40 -22.97
C GLY A 191 -2.46 4.02 -22.87
N GLU A 192 -2.19 2.96 -22.13
CA GLU A 192 -0.83 2.48 -21.81
C GLU A 192 -0.04 1.92 -23.01
N GLY A 193 -0.61 1.88 -24.21
CA GLY A 193 0.00 1.27 -25.41
C GLY A 193 0.97 2.16 -26.19
N GLY A 194 1.19 3.39 -25.73
CA GLY A 194 2.04 4.39 -26.39
C GLY A 194 1.31 5.28 -27.40
N LEU A 195 2.00 6.33 -27.85
CA LEU A 195 1.49 7.31 -28.82
C LEU A 195 1.83 6.86 -30.24
N SER A 196 0.85 6.91 -31.15
CA SER A 196 1.04 6.50 -32.55
C SER A 196 0.60 7.59 -33.53
N ASP A 197 1.07 7.51 -34.78
CA ASP A 197 0.66 8.43 -35.86
C ASP A 197 -0.87 8.45 -36.08
N HIS A 198 -1.55 7.36 -35.71
CA HIS A 198 -3.01 7.26 -35.77
C HIS A 198 -3.71 8.20 -34.78
N HIS A 199 -3.11 8.43 -33.60
CA HIS A 199 -3.62 9.41 -32.64
C HIS A 199 -3.43 10.85 -33.15
N LEU A 200 -2.34 11.10 -33.87
CA LEU A 200 -1.98 12.47 -34.30
C LEU A 200 -2.70 12.93 -35.58
N LYS A 201 -3.26 11.99 -36.34
CA LYS A 201 -3.76 12.24 -37.71
C LYS A 201 -4.76 13.38 -37.84
N TYR A 202 -5.71 13.52 -36.90
CA TYR A 202 -6.80 14.49 -37.01
C TYR A 202 -6.65 15.69 -36.06
N GLY A 203 -5.58 15.73 -35.26
CA GLY A 203 -5.25 16.89 -34.42
C GLY A 203 -6.27 17.19 -33.33
N GLY A 204 -7.03 16.18 -32.88
CA GLY A 204 -7.76 16.24 -31.62
C GLY A 204 -6.79 16.26 -30.44
N ASP A 205 -7.19 16.90 -29.35
CA ASP A 205 -6.36 16.97 -28.14
C ASP A 205 -6.11 15.56 -27.59
N LEU A 206 -4.94 15.37 -26.98
CA LEU A 206 -4.50 14.08 -26.46
C LEU A 206 -4.03 14.22 -25.02
N VAL A 207 -4.34 13.20 -24.23
CA VAL A 207 -3.69 12.93 -22.95
C VAL A 207 -2.86 11.67 -23.12
N TRP A 208 -1.58 11.74 -22.80
CA TRP A 208 -0.68 10.60 -22.91
C TRP A 208 -0.64 9.85 -21.58
N GLU A 209 -1.12 8.61 -21.58
CA GLU A 209 -1.08 7.73 -20.42
C GLU A 209 0.24 6.96 -20.36
N LEU A 210 0.88 7.02 -19.20
CA LEU A 210 2.12 6.30 -18.90
C LEU A 210 1.80 5.09 -18.01
N GLY A 211 1.67 3.93 -18.65
CA GLY A 211 1.44 2.66 -17.95
C GLY A 211 2.70 2.13 -17.26
N SER A 212 2.51 1.13 -16.40
CA SER A 212 3.60 0.52 -15.62
C SER A 212 4.69 -0.15 -16.47
N GLY A 213 4.33 -0.59 -17.68
CA GLY A 213 5.26 -1.15 -18.65
C GLY A 213 6.14 -0.13 -19.37
N TYR A 214 5.87 1.18 -19.21
CA TYR A 214 6.53 2.27 -19.94
C TYR A 214 6.57 2.04 -21.46
N PHE A 215 5.51 1.46 -22.02
CA PHE A 215 5.35 1.37 -23.46
C PHE A 215 5.14 2.77 -24.03
N GLY A 216 5.87 3.10 -25.10
CA GLY A 216 5.91 4.44 -25.68
C GLY A 216 6.45 4.40 -27.09
#